data_AF-A0A5K1CN89-F1
#
_entry.id   AF-A0A5K1CN89-F1
#
_cell.length_a   1.000
_cell.length_b   1.000
_cell.length_c   1.000
_cell.angle_alpha   90.00
_cell.angle_beta   90.00
_cell.angle_gamma   90.00
#
_symmetry.space_group_name_H-M   'P 1'
#
loop_
_entity.id
_entity.type
_entity.pdbx_description
1 polymer ?
#
loop_
_entity_poly.entity_id
_entity_poly.type
_entity_poly.pdbx_seq_one_letter_code
_entity_poly.pdbx_strand_id
1 'polypeptide(L)'
;KWTAMHPLMSNNNGLDEQACLSAWHLVSGSVLPMALKAAIEMGLLEVMAKAHQQEGIPLLTSHEIADRLSAKNPDAPALLERLLRLLASHSILTCSTTTITNNNHDCNAK
;
A
#
# COMPACT_ATOMS: atom_id res chain seq x y z
N LYS A 1 -26.96 -30.55 4.88
CA LYS A 1 -26.45 -31.12 6.15
C LYS A 1 -24.97 -30.72 6.24
N TRP A 2 -24.67 -29.64 6.93
CA TRP A 2 -23.28 -29.22 7.17
C TRP A 2 -22.86 -29.90 8.48
N THR A 3 -22.07 -30.95 8.39
CA THR A 3 -21.56 -31.62 9.59
C THR A 3 -20.53 -30.70 10.22
N ALA A 4 -20.83 -30.22 11.42
CA ALA A 4 -19.90 -29.47 12.24
C ALA A 4 -18.60 -30.26 12.39
N MET A 5 -17.48 -29.65 12.02
CA MET A 5 -16.16 -30.13 12.35
C MET A 5 -16.06 -30.16 13.87
N HIS A 6 -16.06 -31.36 14.45
CA HIS A 6 -15.84 -31.54 15.87
C HIS A 6 -14.36 -31.20 16.17
N PRO A 7 -14.04 -30.23 17.04
CA PRO A 7 -12.66 -29.89 17.32
C PRO A 7 -12.09 -30.95 18.26
N LEU A 8 -11.23 -31.82 17.74
CA LEU A 8 -10.24 -32.49 18.58
C LEU A 8 -9.23 -31.43 18.98
N MET A 9 -9.27 -31.05 20.25
CA MET A 9 -8.26 -30.24 20.92
C MET A 9 -6.93 -31.00 20.92
N SER A 10 -6.26 -30.98 19.76
CA SER A 10 -4.83 -31.26 19.65
C SER A 10 -4.13 -29.92 19.75
N ASN A 11 -3.05 -29.86 20.52
CA ASN A 11 -2.23 -28.67 20.71
C ASN A 11 -1.67 -28.22 19.34
N ASN A 12 -2.26 -27.18 18.74
CA ASN A 12 -2.16 -26.92 17.31
C ASN A 12 -2.09 -25.43 16.99
N ASN A 13 -1.22 -24.74 17.71
CA ASN A 13 -1.06 -23.28 17.62
C ASN A 13 -0.82 -22.82 16.17
N GLY A 14 -0.16 -23.62 15.32
CA GLY A 14 0.12 -23.26 13.93
C GLY A 14 -1.06 -23.43 12.96
N LEU A 15 -1.94 -24.42 13.14
CA LEU A 15 -3.13 -24.55 12.27
C LEU A 15 -4.21 -23.54 12.63
N ASP A 16 -4.33 -23.18 13.90
CA ASP A 16 -5.24 -22.11 14.34
C ASP A 16 -4.77 -20.74 13.84
N GLU A 17 -3.45 -20.49 13.85
CA GLU A 17 -2.84 -19.31 13.22
C GLU A 17 -3.12 -19.26 11.71
N GLN A 18 -2.92 -20.37 10.99
CA GLN A 18 -3.20 -20.44 9.55
C GLN A 18 -4.69 -20.25 9.23
N ALA A 19 -5.59 -20.80 10.05
CA ALA A 19 -7.04 -20.61 9.91
C ALA A 19 -7.43 -19.15 10.18
N CYS A 20 -6.84 -18.54 11.20
CA CYS A 20 -7.02 -17.13 11.54
C CYS A 20 -6.54 -16.21 10.41
N LEU A 21 -5.35 -16.44 9.85
CA LEU A 21 -4.83 -15.73 8.69
C LEU A 21 -5.75 -15.88 7.47
N SER A 22 -6.24 -17.09 7.22
CA SER A 22 -7.17 -17.35 6.11
C SER A 22 -8.49 -16.60 6.29
N ALA A 23 -9.05 -16.59 7.50
CA ALA A 23 -10.24 -15.81 7.82
C ALA A 23 -9.99 -14.29 7.65
N TRP A 24 -8.82 -13.81 8.09
CA TRP A 24 -8.43 -12.41 7.91
C TRP A 24 -8.31 -12.02 6.44
N HIS A 25 -7.72 -12.87 5.60
CA HIS A 25 -7.65 -12.67 4.16
C HIS A 25 -9.03 -12.62 3.52
N LEU A 26 -9.97 -13.46 3.95
CA LEU A 26 -11.35 -13.45 3.46
C LEU A 26 -12.08 -12.16 3.87
N VAL A 27 -11.95 -11.74 5.14
CA VAL A 27 -12.56 -10.50 5.65
C VAL A 27 -11.98 -9.27 4.94
N SER A 28 -10.68 -9.28 4.65
CA SER A 28 -9.97 -8.18 3.98
C SER A 28 -9.99 -8.29 2.45
N GLY A 29 -10.58 -9.35 1.89
CA GLY A 29 -10.42 -9.70 0.47
C GLY A 29 -10.98 -8.67 -0.50
N SER A 30 -11.93 -7.83 -0.05
CA SER A 30 -12.52 -6.76 -0.85
C SER A 30 -11.66 -5.49 -0.90
N VAL A 31 -10.72 -5.31 0.04
CA VAL A 31 -9.93 -4.08 0.18
C VAL A 31 -9.08 -3.82 -1.05
N LEU A 32 -8.37 -4.85 -1.56
CA LEU A 32 -7.53 -4.72 -2.74
C LEU A 32 -8.33 -4.41 -4.03
N PRO A 33 -9.40 -5.16 -4.38
CA PRO A 33 -10.23 -4.84 -5.55
C PRO A 33 -10.80 -3.41 -5.51
N MET A 34 -11.27 -2.96 -4.33
CA MET A 34 -11.79 -1.60 -4.17
C MET A 34 -10.71 -0.53 -4.33
N ALA A 35 -9.53 -0.77 -3.75
CA ALA A 35 -8.39 0.13 -3.88
C ALA A 35 -7.91 0.25 -5.33
N LEU A 36 -7.80 -0.87 -6.04
CA LEU A 36 -7.41 -0.87 -7.46
C LEU A 36 -8.46 -0.15 -8.31
N LYS A 37 -9.75 -0.38 -8.05
CA LYS A 37 -10.83 0.35 -8.71
C LYS A 37 -10.71 1.86 -8.49
N ALA A 38 -10.49 2.32 -7.26
CA ALA A 38 -10.29 3.73 -6.96
C ALA A 38 -9.06 4.31 -7.67
N ALA A 39 -7.95 3.57 -7.73
CA ALA A 39 -6.74 3.98 -8.46
C ALA A 39 -7.00 4.17 -9.96
N ILE A 40 -7.81 3.31 -10.57
CA ILE A 40 -8.23 3.42 -11.98
C ILE A 40 -9.14 4.64 -12.16
N GLU A 41 -10.16 4.81 -11.31
CA GLU A 41 -11.12 5.91 -11.43
C GLU A 41 -10.48 7.29 -11.23
N MET A 42 -9.45 7.38 -10.39
CA MET A 42 -8.66 8.60 -10.23
C MET A 42 -7.67 8.84 -11.37
N GLY A 43 -7.43 7.88 -12.26
CA GLY A 43 -6.37 7.98 -13.28
C GLY A 43 -4.96 7.91 -12.68
N LEU A 44 -4.81 7.40 -11.46
CA LEU A 44 -3.54 7.34 -10.72
C LEU A 44 -2.45 6.60 -11.52
N LEU A 45 -2.79 5.43 -12.03
CA LEU A 45 -1.85 4.59 -12.78
C LEU A 45 -1.42 5.24 -14.11
N GLU A 46 -2.33 6.00 -14.75
CA GLU A 46 -2.03 6.72 -15.98
C GLU A 46 -1.08 7.89 -15.73
N VAL A 47 -1.30 8.65 -14.65
CA VAL A 47 -0.40 9.74 -14.23
C VAL A 47 1.00 9.20 -13.97
N MET A 48 1.12 8.07 -13.25
CA MET A 48 2.41 7.44 -13.00
C MET A 48 3.08 6.95 -14.29
N ALA A 49 2.31 6.33 -15.20
CA ALA A 49 2.83 5.84 -16.48
C ALA A 49 3.32 6.99 -17.37
N LYS A 50 2.56 8.10 -17.43
CA LYS A 50 2.95 9.31 -18.19
C LYS A 50 4.23 9.92 -17.66
N ALA A 51 4.34 10.09 -16.34
CA ALA A 51 5.57 10.63 -15.73
C ALA A 51 6.80 9.74 -16.04
N HIS A 52 6.65 8.42 -15.99
CA HIS A 52 7.75 7.52 -16.33
C HIS A 52 8.10 7.57 -17.82
N GLN A 53 7.13 7.37 -18.71
CA GLN A 53 7.39 7.19 -20.14
C GLN A 53 7.67 8.50 -20.89
N GLN A 54 7.00 9.59 -20.51
CA GLN A 54 7.09 10.87 -21.22
C GLN A 54 8.09 11.83 -20.58
N GLU A 55 8.18 11.84 -19.25
CA GLU A 55 9.05 12.77 -18.51
C GLU A 55 10.32 12.09 -17.99
N GLY A 56 10.44 10.76 -18.09
CA GLY A 56 11.60 10.01 -17.61
C GLY A 56 11.72 9.97 -16.09
N ILE A 57 10.64 10.21 -15.35
CA ILE A 57 10.62 10.26 -13.89
C ILE A 57 10.34 8.85 -13.33
N PRO A 58 11.32 8.18 -12.70
CA PRO A 58 11.17 6.79 -12.29
C PRO A 58 10.41 6.62 -10.96
N LEU A 59 10.33 7.66 -10.13
CA LEU A 59 9.68 7.64 -8.83
C LEU A 59 8.92 8.94 -8.61
N LEU A 60 7.71 8.83 -8.08
CA LEU A 60 6.87 9.97 -7.72
C LEU A 60 6.49 9.88 -6.24
N THR A 61 6.49 11.03 -5.58
CA THR A 61 5.96 11.20 -4.22
C THR A 61 4.43 11.34 -4.24
N SER A 62 3.78 11.05 -3.10
CA SER A 62 2.34 11.22 -2.94
C SER A 62 1.87 12.66 -3.20
N HIS A 63 2.73 13.64 -2.94
CA HIS A 63 2.45 15.06 -3.17
C HIS A 63 2.49 15.41 -4.65
N GLU A 64 3.54 14.99 -5.37
CA GLU A 64 3.64 15.20 -6.82
C GLU A 64 2.49 14.51 -7.57
N ILE A 65 2.06 13.34 -7.10
CA ILE A 65 0.89 12.65 -7.66
C ILE A 65 -0.38 13.46 -7.40
N ALA A 66 -0.58 13.98 -6.17
CA ALA A 66 -1.74 14.81 -5.84
C ALA A 66 -1.81 16.07 -6.72
N ASP A 67 -0.68 16.73 -6.93
CA ASP A 67 -0.56 17.91 -7.78
C ASP A 67 -0.88 17.61 -9.24
N ARG A 68 -0.34 16.50 -9.77
CA ARG A 68 -0.64 16.03 -11.14
C ARG A 68 -2.10 15.65 -11.33
N LEU A 69 -2.74 15.12 -10.28
CA LEU A 69 -4.17 14.84 -10.25
C LEU A 69 -5.03 16.11 -10.02
N SER A 70 -4.40 17.28 -9.84
CA SER A 70 -5.08 18.54 -9.51
C SER A 70 -5.99 18.40 -8.29
N ALA A 71 -5.54 17.63 -7.28
CA ALA A 71 -6.32 17.34 -6.09
C ALA A 71 -6.53 18.62 -5.26
N LYS A 72 -7.78 18.99 -5.04
CA LYS A 72 -8.15 20.17 -4.23
C LYS A 72 -8.16 19.91 -2.72
N ASN A 73 -8.12 18.63 -2.32
CA ASN A 73 -8.20 18.24 -0.93
C ASN A 73 -6.79 18.29 -0.30
N PRO A 74 -6.57 19.08 0.77
CA PRO A 74 -5.27 19.13 1.45
C PRO A 74 -4.84 17.77 2.01
N ASP A 75 -5.78 16.87 2.31
CA ASP A 75 -5.49 15.52 2.81
C ASP A 75 -5.21 14.51 1.69
N ALA A 76 -5.31 14.92 0.42
CA ALA A 76 -5.12 14.02 -0.73
C ALA A 76 -3.76 13.30 -0.73
N PRO A 77 -2.62 13.96 -0.44
CA PRO A 77 -1.33 13.29 -0.39
C PRO A 77 -1.29 12.16 0.64
N ALA A 78 -1.89 12.34 1.82
CA ALA A 78 -1.94 11.32 2.87
C ALA A 78 -2.85 10.14 2.50
N LEU A 79 -3.98 10.42 1.83
CA LEU A 79 -4.87 9.38 1.31
C LEU A 79 -4.22 8.58 0.17
N LEU A 80 -3.51 9.26 -0.73
CA LEU A 80 -2.74 8.64 -1.80
C LEU A 80 -1.61 7.78 -1.24
N GLU A 81 -0.88 8.24 -0.22
CA GLU A 81 0.16 7.44 0.41
C GLU A 81 -0.38 6.10 0.93
N ARG A 82 -1.54 6.12 1.61
CA ARG A 82 -2.20 4.90 2.10
C ARG A 82 -2.60 3.96 0.96
N LEU A 83 -3.12 4.53 -0.13
CA LEU A 83 -3.49 3.76 -1.31
C LEU A 83 -2.28 3.15 -2.01
N LEU A 84 -1.24 3.95 -2.26
CA LEU A 84 0.01 3.51 -2.88
C LEU A 84 0.68 2.42 -2.06
N ARG A 85 0.72 2.56 -0.73
CA ARG A 85 1.26 1.54 0.16
C ARG A 85 0.48 0.23 0.08
N LEU A 86 -0.85 0.28 0.05
CA LEU A 86 -1.68 -0.91 -0.11
C LEU A 86 -1.40 -1.62 -1.44
N LEU A 87 -1.33 -0.87 -2.55
CA LEU A 87 -1.00 -1.43 -3.87
C LEU A 87 0.42 -2.01 -3.91
N ALA A 88 1.38 -1.37 -3.25
CA ALA A 88 2.76 -1.85 -3.14
C ALA A 88 2.86 -3.12 -2.28
N SER A 89 2.10 -3.22 -1.19
CA SER A 89 2.01 -4.45 -0.37
C SER A 89 1.46 -5.66 -1.15
N HIS A 90 0.72 -5.41 -2.23
CA HIS A 90 0.25 -6.43 -3.16
C HIS A 90 1.12 -6.55 -4.43
N SER A 91 2.31 -5.94 -4.44
CA SER A 91 3.28 -5.97 -5.55
C SER A 91 2.74 -5.43 -6.89
N ILE A 92 1.71 -4.59 -6.84
CA ILE A 92 1.19 -3.88 -8.03
C ILE A 92 2.10 -2.69 -8.36
N LEU A 93 2.69 -2.07 -7.34
CA LEU A 93 3.61 -0.94 -7.44
C LEU A 93 4.92 -1.27 -6.70
N THR A 94 6.00 -0.62 -7.11
CA THR A 94 7.25 -0.60 -6.35
C THR A 94 7.32 0.70 -5.56
N CYS A 95 7.57 0.62 -4.26
CA CYS A 95 7.82 1.79 -3.41
C CYS A 95 9.28 1.86 -2.97
N SER A 96 9.82 3.07 -2.87
CA SER A 96 11.14 3.33 -2.28
C SER A 96 11.00 4.33 -1.14
N THR A 97 11.73 4.10 -0.05
CA THR A 97 11.76 5.01 1.10
C THR A 97 13.00 5.88 1.00
N THR A 98 12.82 7.15 0.64
CA THR A 98 13.92 8.12 0.70
C THR A 98 14.01 8.63 2.14
N THR A 99 14.97 8.11 2.91
CA THR A 99 15.31 8.69 4.21
C THR A 99 15.95 10.05 3.99
N ILE A 100 15.27 11.13 4.37
CA ILE A 100 15.84 12.48 4.35
C ILE A 100 16.89 12.54 5.47
N THR A 101 18.15 12.27 5.16
CA THR A 101 19.26 12.39 6.12
C THR A 101 19.48 13.89 6.39
N ASN A 102 18.90 14.39 7.48
CA ASN A 102 19.11 15.77 7.92
C ASN A 102 20.50 15.87 8.57
N ASN A 103 21.55 16.06 7.77
CA ASN A 103 22.96 16.12 8.19
C ASN A 103 23.34 17.41 8.93
N ASN A 104 22.47 17.91 9.82
CA ASN A 104 22.75 19.08 10.65
C ASN A 104 22.55 18.75 12.14
N HIS A 105 23.47 17.95 12.69
CA HIS A 105 23.97 18.19 14.04
C HIS A 105 25.45 17.82 14.11
N ASP A 106 26.26 18.87 14.25
CA ASP A 106 27.71 18.88 14.46
C ASP A 106 28.12 18.18 15.77
N CYS A 107 29.34 17.64 15.82
CA CYS A 107 30.35 17.93 16.85
C CYS A 107 31.60 17.04 16.64
N ASN A 108 32.66 17.68 16.14
CA ASN A 108 34.07 17.28 16.26
C ASN A 108 34.42 16.60 17.60
N ALA A 109 35.02 15.41 17.56
CA ALA A 109 35.97 14.95 18.57
C ALA A 109 36.97 13.96 17.95
N LYS A 110 38.11 14.53 17.53
CA LYS A 110 39.50 14.00 17.56
C LYS A 110 39.82 12.61 17.01
#